data_AF-R7EJT8-F1
#
_entry.id   AF-R7EJT8-F1
#
_cell.length_a   1.000
_cell.length_b   1.000
_cell.length_c   1.000
_cell.angle_alpha   90.00
_cell.angle_beta   90.00
_cell.angle_gamma   90.00
#
_symmetry.space_group_name_H-M   'P 1'
#
loop_
_entity.id
_entity.type
_entity.pdbx_description
1 polymer ?
#
loop_
_entity_poly.entity_id
_entity_poly.type
_entity_poly.pdbx_seq_one_letter_code
_entity_poly.pdbx_strand_id
1 'polypeptide(L)'
;MRKTFSLILSVIMVLSLFTVGAFAAEGTAINSAEDFKNMTADGKYYLAADITVNATYAGEFTGTFDGNGKTVTVSVPMFEKVKGTVKNLNVKGAINADSNAGAVAISAEGATFEAIKNAASVTAAGHAAGIVALAENAGITIKNCSNSGAITTTGTKSDDSVSGLVAYSKDAPDTVITGCSNSGKITVDSTATKGNNQSAAGISGRANAKSVGITVKNCSNSGEIYGYHQTGGVIGYHTSSSTVEGCYNTGKVESKYSYAGGVVGRFCGDKTTDDTFIVKNCANYGSIKGAVGQSGGIVGYSAHSLQGEYCFNYGDIDSAGNTGGVFGSIGSKYTYGTGGVVSTVKYCGNEGKVTSRTGYAGGVVGYTYGSGTAAVETNKHVEIYYCYNVGEVVAATAGKIASGILGYVNSSAVKIQNCFSGGKVTAGEGIKSYAIYWNNACKADEGNIKDNMILEGCADFASQESPDGTKIAEDYTKAGNTAIENAVPAAIAATGELTYKLNQAFGSDVFRQTLGTDKMPTTKTSSKLVKLVDGKYVNDDSQPTPPTPVPTGDTAVYVAVAAVAAVAILGTALVSKKRRIAE
;
A
#
# COMPACT_ATOMS: atom_id res chain seq x y z
N MET A 1 20.37 -7.37 -18.90
CA MET A 1 19.62 -7.44 -17.63
C MET A 1 18.09 -7.55 -17.78
N ARG A 2 17.41 -6.95 -18.78
CA ARG A 2 15.92 -7.05 -18.91
C ARG A 2 15.33 -8.47 -18.83
N LYS A 3 16.04 -9.52 -19.28
CA LYS A 3 15.55 -10.92 -19.24
C LYS A 3 15.65 -11.60 -17.86
N THR A 4 16.58 -11.22 -16.98
CA THR A 4 16.76 -11.87 -15.67
C THR A 4 15.77 -11.38 -14.61
N PHE A 5 15.42 -10.09 -14.62
CA PHE A 5 14.37 -9.54 -13.75
C PHE A 5 12.99 -10.17 -14.02
N SER A 6 12.67 -10.42 -15.29
CA SER A 6 11.44 -11.13 -15.68
C SER A 6 11.37 -12.55 -15.10
N LEU A 7 12.53 -13.21 -14.89
CA LEU A 7 12.58 -14.57 -14.39
C LEU A 7 12.20 -14.63 -12.90
N ILE A 8 12.72 -13.71 -12.07
CA ILE A 8 12.45 -13.69 -10.62
C ILE A 8 10.98 -13.34 -10.32
N LEU A 9 10.38 -12.39 -11.06
CA LEU A 9 8.94 -12.16 -10.97
C LEU A 9 8.14 -13.38 -11.46
N SER A 10 8.58 -14.06 -12.54
CA SER A 10 7.91 -15.27 -13.00
C SER A 10 8.00 -16.42 -12.01
N VAL A 11 9.06 -16.53 -11.20
CA VAL A 11 9.19 -17.56 -10.15
C VAL A 11 8.13 -17.35 -9.06
N ILE A 12 7.80 -16.11 -8.69
CA ILE A 12 6.70 -15.84 -7.74
C ILE A 12 5.33 -16.18 -8.38
N MET A 13 5.13 -15.91 -9.68
CA MET A 13 3.94 -16.41 -10.39
C MET A 13 3.90 -17.95 -10.48
N VAL A 14 5.05 -18.61 -10.65
CA VAL A 14 5.18 -20.08 -10.75
C VAL A 14 5.11 -20.77 -9.38
N LEU A 15 5.33 -20.06 -8.27
CA LEU A 15 5.00 -20.56 -6.93
C LEU A 15 3.47 -20.77 -6.74
N SER A 16 2.62 -20.17 -7.58
CA SER A 16 1.18 -20.53 -7.69
C SER A 16 0.90 -21.79 -8.52
N LEU A 17 1.94 -22.46 -9.03
CA LEU A 17 1.88 -23.75 -9.73
C LEU A 17 2.45 -24.91 -8.88
N PHE A 18 2.66 -24.71 -7.57
CA PHE A 18 2.87 -25.86 -6.69
C PHE A 18 1.66 -26.77 -6.76
N THR A 19 1.92 -28.02 -7.14
CA THR A 19 0.90 -29.01 -7.45
C THR A 19 -0.01 -29.23 -6.25
N VAL A 20 -1.28 -28.79 -6.37
CA VAL A 20 -2.36 -29.32 -5.54
C VAL A 20 -2.29 -30.84 -5.66
N GLY A 21 -2.20 -31.55 -4.53
CA GLY A 21 -2.19 -33.01 -4.54
C GLY A 21 -3.42 -33.52 -5.29
N ALA A 22 -3.23 -34.48 -6.19
CA ALA A 22 -4.29 -34.98 -7.07
C ALA A 22 -5.27 -35.88 -6.33
N PHE A 23 -6.02 -35.29 -5.40
CA PHE A 23 -7.24 -35.88 -4.85
C PHE A 23 -8.27 -36.04 -5.98
N ALA A 24 -9.10 -37.09 -5.89
CA ALA A 24 -10.22 -37.24 -6.81
C ALA A 24 -11.20 -36.07 -6.65
N ALA A 25 -11.72 -35.56 -7.77
CA ALA A 25 -12.70 -34.48 -7.74
C ALA A 25 -14.02 -34.97 -7.11
N GLU A 26 -14.43 -34.36 -5.99
CA GLU A 26 -15.67 -34.70 -5.29
C GLU A 26 -16.88 -34.01 -5.92
N GLY A 27 -17.98 -34.74 -6.05
CA GLY A 27 -19.30 -34.20 -6.43
C GLY A 27 -19.82 -34.71 -7.77
N THR A 28 -20.78 -33.98 -8.33
CA THR A 28 -21.40 -34.27 -9.62
C THR A 28 -20.60 -33.63 -10.76
N ALA A 29 -20.34 -34.40 -11.82
CA ALA A 29 -19.59 -33.93 -12.99
C ALA A 29 -20.42 -32.98 -13.86
N ILE A 30 -19.87 -31.80 -14.14
CA ILE A 30 -20.39 -30.80 -15.08
C ILE A 30 -19.60 -30.91 -16.38
N ASN A 31 -20.29 -31.19 -17.49
CA ASN A 31 -19.71 -31.41 -18.81
C ASN A 31 -20.19 -30.37 -19.84
N SER A 32 -21.26 -29.65 -19.54
CA SER A 32 -21.94 -28.74 -20.46
C SER A 32 -22.55 -27.51 -19.77
N ALA A 33 -23.02 -26.55 -20.59
CA ALA A 33 -23.78 -25.39 -20.14
C ALA A 33 -25.10 -25.78 -19.45
N GLU A 34 -25.74 -26.86 -19.91
CA GLU A 34 -27.04 -27.32 -19.41
C GLU A 34 -26.89 -28.04 -18.07
N ASP A 35 -25.80 -28.79 -17.86
CA ASP A 35 -25.48 -29.35 -16.53
C ASP A 35 -25.26 -28.22 -15.51
N PHE A 36 -24.51 -27.18 -15.89
CA PHE A 36 -24.23 -26.00 -15.06
C PHE A 36 -25.52 -25.25 -14.71
N LYS A 37 -26.40 -25.04 -15.68
CA LYS A 37 -27.70 -24.39 -15.51
C LYS A 37 -28.65 -25.18 -14.59
N ASN A 38 -28.55 -26.51 -14.59
CA ASN A 38 -29.44 -27.39 -13.83
C ASN A 38 -28.85 -27.87 -12.48
N MET A 39 -27.79 -27.22 -11.97
CA MET A 39 -27.27 -27.47 -10.63
C MET A 39 -28.30 -27.11 -9.53
N THR A 40 -28.41 -27.91 -8.48
CA THR A 40 -29.11 -27.50 -7.25
C THR A 40 -28.24 -26.47 -6.52
N ALA A 41 -28.89 -25.57 -5.79
CA ALA A 41 -28.21 -24.47 -5.08
C ALA A 41 -27.11 -24.98 -4.14
N ASP A 42 -27.33 -26.11 -3.48
CA ASP A 42 -26.57 -26.67 -2.37
C ASP A 42 -25.56 -27.77 -2.75
N GLY A 43 -25.58 -28.23 -4.01
CA GLY A 43 -24.81 -29.40 -4.43
C GLY A 43 -23.29 -29.20 -4.48
N LYS A 44 -22.55 -30.32 -4.45
CA LYS A 44 -21.12 -30.38 -4.79
C LYS A 44 -20.96 -30.71 -6.28
N TYR A 45 -20.21 -29.91 -7.00
CA TYR A 45 -20.01 -29.99 -8.45
C TYR A 45 -18.55 -29.80 -8.83
N TYR A 46 -18.12 -30.48 -9.90
CA TYR A 46 -16.82 -30.22 -10.51
C TYR A 46 -16.87 -30.20 -12.05
N LEU A 47 -16.00 -29.41 -12.68
CA LEU A 47 -15.84 -29.44 -14.13
C LEU A 47 -15.07 -30.68 -14.58
N ALA A 48 -15.72 -31.53 -15.38
CA ALA A 48 -15.07 -32.62 -16.09
C ALA A 48 -14.48 -32.16 -17.44
N ALA A 49 -15.14 -31.19 -18.09
CA ALA A 49 -14.74 -30.59 -19.35
C ALA A 49 -14.60 -29.06 -19.25
N ASP A 50 -13.98 -28.43 -20.25
CA ASP A 50 -14.08 -26.99 -20.48
C ASP A 50 -15.49 -26.69 -21.04
N ILE A 51 -16.18 -25.67 -20.51
CA ILE A 51 -17.57 -25.34 -20.88
C ILE A 51 -17.72 -23.88 -21.35
N THR A 52 -18.86 -23.57 -21.96
CA THR A 52 -19.30 -22.20 -22.27
C THR A 52 -20.54 -21.87 -21.44
N VAL A 53 -20.58 -20.70 -20.81
CA VAL A 53 -21.72 -20.20 -20.02
C VAL A 53 -22.23 -18.92 -20.69
N ASN A 54 -23.37 -19.04 -21.36
CA ASN A 54 -24.07 -17.98 -22.07
C ASN A 54 -25.38 -17.54 -21.40
N ALA A 55 -25.80 -18.23 -20.34
CA ALA A 55 -26.87 -17.85 -19.44
C ALA A 55 -26.37 -17.97 -17.99
N THR A 56 -26.61 -16.94 -17.18
CA THR A 56 -26.20 -16.89 -15.77
C THR A 56 -26.99 -17.90 -14.94
N TYR A 57 -26.34 -18.57 -13.98
CA TYR A 57 -27.02 -19.36 -12.96
C TYR A 57 -27.87 -18.44 -12.08
N ALA A 58 -29.19 -18.58 -12.16
CA ALA A 58 -30.16 -17.72 -11.47
C ALA A 58 -30.37 -18.16 -10.01
N GLY A 59 -30.57 -17.19 -9.12
CA GLY A 59 -30.75 -17.39 -7.68
C GLY A 59 -29.43 -17.50 -6.88
N GLU A 60 -29.54 -18.03 -5.66
CA GLU A 60 -28.41 -18.20 -4.74
C GLU A 60 -27.75 -19.58 -4.87
N PHE A 61 -26.45 -19.63 -5.17
CA PHE A 61 -25.64 -20.85 -5.12
C PHE A 61 -24.92 -20.97 -3.77
N THR A 62 -25.35 -21.92 -2.92
CA THR A 62 -24.83 -22.20 -1.57
C THR A 62 -23.83 -23.36 -1.51
N GLY A 63 -23.71 -24.16 -2.57
CA GLY A 63 -22.93 -25.39 -2.65
C GLY A 63 -21.43 -25.20 -2.91
N THR A 64 -20.83 -26.12 -3.69
CA THR A 64 -19.42 -26.03 -4.10
C THR A 64 -19.27 -26.28 -5.59
N PHE A 65 -18.60 -25.37 -6.29
CA PHE A 65 -18.24 -25.50 -7.70
C PHE A 65 -16.72 -25.50 -7.87
N ASP A 66 -16.15 -26.69 -8.09
CA ASP A 66 -14.71 -26.89 -8.30
C ASP A 66 -14.39 -26.99 -9.79
N GLY A 67 -13.80 -25.94 -10.36
CA GLY A 67 -13.44 -25.96 -11.77
C GLY A 67 -12.31 -26.90 -12.14
N ASN A 68 -11.64 -27.58 -11.19
CA ASN A 68 -10.71 -28.68 -11.47
C ASN A 68 -9.65 -28.36 -12.55
N GLY A 69 -9.17 -27.10 -12.56
CA GLY A 69 -8.21 -26.58 -13.53
C GLY A 69 -8.74 -26.30 -14.95
N LYS A 70 -10.04 -26.49 -15.20
CA LYS A 70 -10.72 -26.31 -16.50
C LYS A 70 -11.00 -24.83 -16.83
N THR A 71 -11.48 -24.58 -18.04
CA THR A 71 -11.92 -23.26 -18.52
C THR A 71 -13.45 -23.15 -18.56
N VAL A 72 -13.97 -22.03 -18.07
CA VAL A 72 -15.32 -21.54 -18.38
C VAL A 72 -15.21 -20.36 -19.34
N THR A 73 -15.84 -20.46 -20.52
CA THR A 73 -15.94 -19.35 -21.47
C THR A 73 -17.25 -18.62 -21.25
N VAL A 74 -17.21 -17.35 -20.86
CA VAL A 74 -18.38 -16.54 -20.48
C VAL A 74 -18.74 -15.49 -21.54
N SER A 75 -20.04 -15.32 -21.76
CA SER A 75 -20.62 -14.10 -22.36
C SER A 75 -21.48 -13.30 -21.37
N VAL A 76 -21.77 -13.87 -20.20
CA VAL A 76 -22.52 -13.29 -19.07
C VAL A 76 -21.85 -13.73 -17.76
N PRO A 77 -22.07 -13.05 -16.62
CA PRO A 77 -21.62 -13.54 -15.30
C PRO A 77 -22.02 -14.99 -15.06
N MET A 78 -21.14 -15.81 -14.47
CA MET A 78 -21.44 -17.23 -14.26
C MET A 78 -22.62 -17.44 -13.30
N PHE A 79 -22.65 -16.71 -12.18
CA PHE A 79 -23.66 -16.79 -11.13
C PHE A 79 -24.33 -15.43 -10.87
N GLU A 80 -25.62 -15.44 -10.57
CA GLU A 80 -26.34 -14.29 -10.06
C GLU A 80 -25.85 -13.96 -8.64
N LYS A 81 -26.06 -14.87 -7.68
CA LYS A 81 -25.56 -14.73 -6.32
C LYS A 81 -24.83 -15.98 -5.81
N VAL A 82 -23.66 -15.80 -5.22
CA VAL A 82 -22.89 -16.90 -4.59
C VAL A 82 -22.86 -16.74 -3.07
N LYS A 83 -23.12 -17.83 -2.36
CA LYS A 83 -23.01 -17.97 -0.90
C LYS A 83 -22.16 -19.17 -0.48
N GLY A 84 -21.94 -20.10 -1.40
CA GLY A 84 -21.07 -21.25 -1.24
C GLY A 84 -19.61 -20.99 -1.66
N THR A 85 -18.98 -22.02 -2.22
CA THR A 85 -17.59 -21.98 -2.67
C THR A 85 -17.48 -22.12 -4.19
N VAL A 86 -16.68 -21.26 -4.83
CA VAL A 86 -16.31 -21.37 -6.25
C VAL A 86 -14.78 -21.36 -6.34
N LYS A 87 -14.16 -22.35 -6.99
CA LYS A 87 -12.69 -22.48 -6.94
C LYS A 87 -12.04 -23.14 -8.17
N ASN A 88 -10.71 -23.05 -8.24
CA ASN A 88 -9.82 -23.80 -9.14
C ASN A 88 -10.14 -23.68 -10.65
N LEU A 89 -10.60 -22.51 -11.13
CA LEU A 89 -11.15 -22.37 -12.48
C LEU A 89 -10.54 -21.21 -13.27
N ASN A 90 -10.43 -21.38 -14.59
CA ASN A 90 -10.02 -20.32 -15.51
C ASN A 90 -11.26 -19.71 -16.18
N VAL A 91 -11.40 -18.39 -16.21
CA VAL A 91 -12.49 -17.70 -16.91
C VAL A 91 -11.94 -17.02 -18.18
N LYS A 92 -12.62 -17.15 -19.32
CA LYS A 92 -12.27 -16.49 -20.59
C LYS A 92 -13.53 -15.95 -21.27
N GLY A 93 -13.39 -15.03 -22.24
CA GLY A 93 -14.52 -14.50 -23.01
C GLY A 93 -14.70 -13.00 -22.80
N ALA A 94 -15.93 -12.51 -22.96
CA ALA A 94 -16.23 -11.09 -22.86
C ALA A 94 -17.67 -10.87 -22.39
N ILE A 95 -17.84 -10.10 -21.31
CA ILE A 95 -19.12 -9.71 -20.74
C ILE A 95 -19.31 -8.21 -20.99
N ASN A 96 -20.46 -7.85 -21.54
CA ASN A 96 -20.94 -6.46 -21.59
C ASN A 96 -22.33 -6.45 -20.94
N ALA A 97 -22.53 -5.63 -19.90
CA ALA A 97 -23.74 -5.64 -19.09
C ALA A 97 -24.25 -4.22 -18.76
N ASP A 98 -25.57 -4.02 -18.89
CA ASP A 98 -26.25 -2.74 -18.59
C ASP A 98 -26.47 -2.50 -17.08
N SER A 99 -25.75 -3.24 -16.23
CA SER A 99 -25.87 -3.20 -14.77
C SER A 99 -24.54 -3.63 -14.12
N ASN A 100 -24.57 -4.14 -12.89
CA ASN A 100 -23.43 -4.76 -12.21
C ASN A 100 -23.00 -6.06 -12.90
N ALA A 101 -21.69 -6.30 -13.03
CA ALA A 101 -21.16 -7.58 -13.52
C ALA A 101 -19.78 -7.91 -12.91
N GLY A 102 -19.69 -9.07 -12.25
CA GLY A 102 -18.43 -9.77 -12.02
C GLY A 102 -18.33 -10.94 -12.98
N ALA A 103 -17.13 -11.31 -13.45
CA ALA A 103 -17.01 -12.43 -14.41
C ALA A 103 -17.49 -13.77 -13.82
N VAL A 104 -17.37 -13.95 -12.50
CA VAL A 104 -17.87 -15.13 -11.78
C VAL A 104 -19.24 -14.86 -11.14
N ALA A 105 -19.42 -13.73 -10.45
CA ALA A 105 -20.64 -13.46 -9.68
C ALA A 105 -21.11 -12.00 -9.80
N ILE A 106 -22.42 -11.79 -9.94
CA ILE A 106 -23.02 -10.44 -9.84
C ILE A 106 -23.00 -9.98 -8.38
N SER A 107 -23.50 -10.80 -7.44
CA SER A 107 -23.29 -10.59 -6.01
C SER A 107 -22.80 -11.81 -5.24
N ALA A 108 -22.31 -11.60 -4.01
CA ALA A 108 -21.89 -12.66 -3.12
C ALA A 108 -22.03 -12.30 -1.63
N GLU A 109 -22.34 -13.28 -0.79
CA GLU A 109 -22.65 -13.10 0.64
C GLU A 109 -22.09 -14.30 1.43
N GLY A 110 -21.08 -14.10 2.29
CA GLY A 110 -20.45 -15.21 3.03
C GLY A 110 -19.58 -16.17 2.20
N ALA A 111 -19.49 -15.97 0.88
CA ALA A 111 -18.90 -16.88 -0.08
C ALA A 111 -17.37 -16.99 -0.04
N THR A 112 -16.85 -18.09 -0.60
CA THR A 112 -15.41 -18.30 -0.83
C THR A 112 -15.08 -18.45 -2.31
N PHE A 113 -14.09 -17.67 -2.77
CA PHE A 113 -13.52 -17.72 -4.12
C PHE A 113 -12.03 -18.06 -4.03
N GLU A 114 -11.62 -19.23 -4.52
CA GLU A 114 -10.21 -19.67 -4.40
C GLU A 114 -9.57 -20.08 -5.74
N ALA A 115 -8.33 -19.63 -5.99
CA ALA A 115 -7.51 -20.03 -7.15
C ALA A 115 -8.19 -19.80 -8.53
N ILE A 116 -9.09 -18.82 -8.62
CA ILE A 116 -9.75 -18.44 -9.88
C ILE A 116 -8.83 -17.53 -10.70
N LYS A 117 -8.73 -17.80 -12.01
CA LYS A 117 -7.89 -17.05 -12.96
C LYS A 117 -8.76 -16.42 -14.03
N ASN A 118 -9.16 -15.16 -13.85
CA ASN A 118 -9.94 -14.43 -14.86
C ASN A 118 -9.06 -13.87 -15.99
N ALA A 119 -9.44 -14.17 -17.22
CA ALA A 119 -8.95 -13.57 -18.45
C ALA A 119 -10.10 -13.03 -19.34
N ALA A 120 -11.36 -13.10 -18.88
CA ALA A 120 -12.49 -12.48 -19.57
C ALA A 120 -12.49 -10.97 -19.34
N SER A 121 -12.77 -10.19 -20.40
CA SER A 121 -13.03 -8.76 -20.27
C SER A 121 -14.44 -8.51 -19.74
N VAL A 122 -14.62 -7.51 -18.88
CA VAL A 122 -15.93 -7.15 -18.31
C VAL A 122 -16.16 -5.65 -18.46
N THR A 123 -17.19 -5.28 -19.22
CA THR A 123 -17.73 -3.92 -19.29
C THR A 123 -19.07 -3.89 -18.57
N ALA A 124 -19.25 -3.02 -17.59
CA ALA A 124 -20.50 -2.94 -16.83
C ALA A 124 -20.95 -1.48 -16.61
N ALA A 125 -22.25 -1.21 -16.78
CA ALA A 125 -22.85 0.11 -16.51
C ALA A 125 -23.11 0.37 -15.00
N GLY A 126 -22.71 -0.56 -14.13
CA GLY A 126 -22.63 -0.40 -12.68
C GLY A 126 -21.26 -0.81 -12.14
N HIS A 127 -21.24 -1.58 -11.05
CA HIS A 127 -20.02 -2.18 -10.51
C HIS A 127 -19.44 -3.23 -11.47
N ALA A 128 -18.16 -3.12 -11.82
CA ALA A 128 -17.50 -3.97 -12.82
C ALA A 128 -16.28 -4.71 -12.22
N ALA A 129 -16.25 -6.04 -12.29
CA ALA A 129 -15.23 -6.85 -11.62
C ALA A 129 -14.74 -8.07 -12.41
N GLY A 130 -13.49 -8.50 -12.18
CA GLY A 130 -12.99 -9.77 -12.71
C GLY A 130 -13.45 -11.02 -11.94
N ILE A 131 -13.96 -10.90 -10.70
CA ILE A 131 -14.60 -12.02 -9.97
C ILE A 131 -16.02 -11.63 -9.51
N VAL A 132 -16.16 -10.69 -8.55
CA VAL A 132 -17.42 -10.34 -7.87
C VAL A 132 -17.74 -8.85 -8.02
N ALA A 133 -18.89 -8.49 -8.58
CA ALA A 133 -19.27 -7.07 -8.62
C ALA A 133 -19.66 -6.52 -7.23
N LEU A 134 -20.56 -7.20 -6.51
CA LEU A 134 -21.09 -6.74 -5.22
C LEU A 134 -20.97 -7.82 -4.13
N ALA A 135 -20.04 -7.67 -3.18
CA ALA A 135 -20.10 -8.47 -1.95
C ALA A 135 -21.04 -7.78 -0.95
N GLU A 136 -21.99 -8.50 -0.37
CA GLU A 136 -23.10 -7.94 0.43
C GLU A 136 -23.41 -8.74 1.70
N ASN A 137 -23.87 -8.03 2.74
CA ASN A 137 -24.40 -8.51 4.03
C ASN A 137 -23.45 -9.33 4.94
N ALA A 138 -22.52 -10.10 4.38
CA ALA A 138 -21.56 -10.93 5.09
C ALA A 138 -20.25 -11.03 4.30
N GLY A 139 -19.11 -10.99 4.99
CA GLY A 139 -17.78 -10.99 4.38
C GLY A 139 -17.53 -12.17 3.45
N ILE A 140 -16.82 -11.91 2.35
CA ILE A 140 -16.38 -12.96 1.43
C ILE A 140 -14.87 -13.20 1.57
N THR A 141 -14.45 -14.42 1.28
CA THR A 141 -13.03 -14.78 1.16
C THR A 141 -12.65 -14.85 -0.31
N ILE A 142 -11.65 -14.08 -0.74
CA ILE A 142 -11.02 -14.20 -2.06
C ILE A 142 -9.54 -14.56 -1.87
N LYS A 143 -9.13 -15.74 -2.32
CA LYS A 143 -7.82 -16.34 -2.01
C LYS A 143 -7.12 -16.82 -3.28
N ASN A 144 -5.85 -16.43 -3.46
CA ASN A 144 -5.01 -16.89 -4.57
C ASN A 144 -5.60 -16.63 -5.98
N CYS A 145 -6.54 -15.69 -6.11
CA CYS A 145 -7.21 -15.37 -7.36
C CYS A 145 -6.41 -14.34 -8.18
N SER A 146 -6.54 -14.40 -9.50
CA SER A 146 -5.88 -13.46 -10.42
C SER A 146 -6.82 -12.91 -11.48
N ASN A 147 -6.60 -11.66 -11.87
CA ASN A 147 -7.21 -11.05 -13.03
C ASN A 147 -6.17 -10.61 -14.07
N SER A 148 -6.47 -10.93 -15.33
CA SER A 148 -5.73 -10.52 -16.53
C SER A 148 -6.65 -9.92 -17.60
N GLY A 149 -7.97 -10.08 -17.47
CA GLY A 149 -8.96 -9.46 -18.35
C GLY A 149 -9.08 -7.95 -18.11
N ALA A 150 -9.38 -7.19 -19.15
CA ALA A 150 -9.64 -5.76 -19.03
C ALA A 150 -11.02 -5.53 -18.39
N ILE A 151 -11.07 -4.77 -17.29
CA ILE A 151 -12.30 -4.48 -16.54
C ILE A 151 -12.62 -2.99 -16.64
N THR A 152 -13.84 -2.67 -17.07
CA THR A 152 -14.30 -1.30 -17.32
C THR A 152 -15.67 -1.06 -16.68
N THR A 153 -15.81 0.02 -15.92
CA THR A 153 -17.13 0.58 -15.61
C THR A 153 -17.43 1.76 -16.53
N THR A 154 -18.62 1.75 -17.13
CA THR A 154 -19.24 2.89 -17.84
C THR A 154 -20.27 3.60 -16.97
N GLY A 155 -20.47 3.13 -15.72
CA GLY A 155 -21.44 3.68 -14.78
C GLY A 155 -21.18 5.14 -14.41
N THR A 156 -22.22 5.82 -13.90
CA THR A 156 -22.23 7.25 -13.61
C THR A 156 -22.62 7.60 -12.17
N LYS A 157 -22.98 6.61 -11.35
CA LYS A 157 -23.35 6.79 -9.94
C LYS A 157 -22.11 7.14 -9.11
N SER A 158 -22.34 7.81 -7.98
CA SER A 158 -21.27 8.22 -7.07
C SER A 158 -20.63 7.07 -6.28
N ASP A 159 -21.13 5.84 -6.39
CA ASP A 159 -20.57 4.62 -5.81
C ASP A 159 -20.26 3.51 -6.83
N ASP A 160 -20.44 3.77 -8.13
CA ASP A 160 -19.93 2.86 -9.17
C ASP A 160 -18.41 2.68 -9.01
N SER A 161 -17.97 1.43 -9.14
CA SER A 161 -16.65 0.99 -8.70
C SER A 161 -16.14 -0.08 -9.67
N VAL A 162 -14.84 -0.06 -9.97
CA VAL A 162 -14.22 -1.01 -10.91
C VAL A 162 -12.99 -1.67 -10.28
N SER A 163 -12.85 -2.98 -10.46
CA SER A 163 -11.78 -3.75 -9.83
C SER A 163 -11.34 -4.98 -10.60
N GLY A 164 -10.09 -5.40 -10.43
CA GLY A 164 -9.65 -6.70 -10.93
C GLY A 164 -10.36 -7.88 -10.24
N LEU A 165 -10.71 -7.80 -8.95
CA LEU A 165 -11.33 -8.93 -8.22
C LEU A 165 -12.70 -8.63 -7.60
N VAL A 166 -12.80 -7.73 -6.61
CA VAL A 166 -14.09 -7.29 -6.05
C VAL A 166 -14.31 -5.79 -6.25
N ALA A 167 -15.44 -5.40 -6.85
CA ALA A 167 -15.72 -3.99 -7.14
C ALA A 167 -16.30 -3.24 -5.94
N TYR A 168 -17.28 -3.78 -5.22
CA TYR A 168 -17.79 -3.17 -3.97
C TYR A 168 -18.12 -4.23 -2.91
N SER A 169 -17.45 -4.18 -1.77
CA SER A 169 -17.89 -4.84 -0.52
C SER A 169 -18.79 -3.87 0.27
N LYS A 170 -20.10 -4.11 0.28
CA LYS A 170 -21.12 -3.25 0.90
C LYS A 170 -21.80 -4.00 2.04
N ASP A 171 -21.63 -3.49 3.26
CA ASP A 171 -22.13 -4.12 4.49
C ASP A 171 -21.65 -5.57 4.65
N ALA A 172 -20.43 -5.86 4.18
CA ALA A 172 -19.79 -7.17 4.17
C ALA A 172 -18.57 -7.22 5.12
N PRO A 173 -18.79 -7.26 6.45
CA PRO A 173 -17.74 -7.30 7.48
C PRO A 173 -16.89 -8.55 7.39
N ASP A 174 -15.63 -8.49 7.85
CA ASP A 174 -14.67 -9.60 7.82
C ASP A 174 -14.34 -10.13 6.40
N THR A 175 -14.52 -9.30 5.36
CA THR A 175 -14.05 -9.62 4.01
C THR A 175 -12.51 -9.77 4.00
N VAL A 176 -12.03 -10.92 3.52
CA VAL A 176 -10.59 -11.25 3.41
C VAL A 176 -10.20 -11.44 1.95
N ILE A 177 -9.19 -10.67 1.50
CA ILE A 177 -8.58 -10.82 0.18
C ILE A 177 -7.09 -11.13 0.37
N THR A 178 -6.62 -12.27 -0.11
CA THR A 178 -5.25 -12.73 0.19
C THR A 178 -4.56 -13.45 -0.97
N GLY A 179 -3.25 -13.22 -1.14
CA GLY A 179 -2.43 -13.86 -2.18
C GLY A 179 -2.85 -13.53 -3.61
N CYS A 180 -3.54 -12.41 -3.80
CA CYS A 180 -4.27 -12.10 -5.03
C CYS A 180 -3.50 -11.16 -5.98
N SER A 181 -3.84 -11.18 -7.28
CA SER A 181 -3.11 -10.38 -8.27
C SER A 181 -3.97 -9.78 -9.39
N ASN A 182 -3.57 -8.61 -9.89
CA ASN A 182 -4.12 -8.03 -11.12
C ASN A 182 -3.01 -7.65 -12.11
N SER A 183 -3.23 -8.02 -13.37
CA SER A 183 -2.45 -7.63 -14.56
C SER A 183 -3.34 -7.04 -15.66
N GLY A 184 -4.66 -7.20 -15.55
CA GLY A 184 -5.62 -6.62 -16.48
C GLY A 184 -5.74 -5.10 -16.32
N LYS A 185 -5.99 -4.39 -17.43
CA LYS A 185 -6.24 -2.95 -17.41
C LYS A 185 -7.58 -2.65 -16.72
N ILE A 186 -7.58 -1.69 -15.81
CA ILE A 186 -8.75 -1.25 -15.03
C ILE A 186 -9.14 0.17 -15.45
N THR A 187 -10.40 0.38 -15.85
CA THR A 187 -10.84 1.67 -16.43
C THR A 187 -12.17 2.15 -15.86
N VAL A 188 -12.22 3.41 -15.44
CA VAL A 188 -13.46 4.19 -15.34
C VAL A 188 -13.62 4.95 -16.64
N ASP A 189 -14.49 4.43 -17.50
CA ASP A 189 -14.88 5.04 -18.79
C ASP A 189 -16.23 5.75 -18.65
N SER A 190 -16.34 6.52 -17.57
CA SER A 190 -17.50 7.36 -17.29
C SER A 190 -17.31 8.75 -17.86
N THR A 191 -18.36 9.28 -18.48
CA THR A 191 -18.48 10.70 -18.86
C THR A 191 -18.95 11.58 -17.70
N ALA A 192 -19.27 11.00 -16.53
CA ALA A 192 -19.83 11.71 -15.39
C ALA A 192 -18.87 12.77 -14.82
N THR A 193 -19.33 14.03 -14.84
CA THR A 193 -18.55 15.20 -14.41
C THR A 193 -18.62 15.45 -12.91
N LYS A 194 -17.46 15.77 -12.30
CA LYS A 194 -17.29 16.55 -11.05
C LYS A 194 -18.41 16.41 -9.99
N GLY A 195 -18.45 15.29 -9.27
CA GLY A 195 -19.33 15.15 -8.08
C GLY A 195 -19.55 13.71 -7.61
N ASN A 196 -19.22 12.76 -8.50
CA ASN A 196 -19.04 11.35 -8.23
C ASN A 196 -18.00 11.09 -7.11
N ASN A 197 -18.05 9.89 -6.53
CA ASN A 197 -17.07 9.34 -5.58
C ASN A 197 -16.75 7.89 -6.02
N GLN A 198 -16.58 7.72 -7.32
CA GLN A 198 -16.27 6.44 -7.98
C GLN A 198 -14.85 5.98 -7.65
N SER A 199 -14.64 4.68 -7.56
CA SER A 199 -13.31 4.11 -7.28
C SER A 199 -12.84 3.10 -8.31
N ALA A 200 -11.51 2.97 -8.41
CA ALA A 200 -10.84 2.07 -9.34
C ALA A 200 -9.64 1.42 -8.66
N ALA A 201 -9.51 0.10 -8.79
CA ALA A 201 -8.45 -0.65 -8.12
C ALA A 201 -8.02 -1.92 -8.86
N GLY A 202 -6.83 -2.44 -8.53
CA GLY A 202 -6.44 -3.78 -8.98
C GLY A 202 -7.18 -4.90 -8.24
N ILE A 203 -7.54 -4.71 -6.96
CA ILE A 203 -7.95 -5.82 -6.08
C ILE A 203 -9.29 -5.55 -5.36
N SER A 204 -9.42 -4.41 -4.66
CA SER A 204 -10.65 -4.00 -3.97
C SER A 204 -11.06 -2.60 -4.43
N GLY A 205 -12.15 -2.49 -5.22
CA GLY A 205 -12.63 -1.22 -5.74
C GLY A 205 -13.11 -0.31 -4.61
N ARG A 206 -14.12 -0.75 -3.87
CA ARG A 206 -14.71 -0.04 -2.73
C ARG A 206 -15.02 -1.02 -1.59
N ALA A 207 -14.88 -0.60 -0.35
CA ALA A 207 -15.42 -1.32 0.79
C ALA A 207 -16.06 -0.37 1.82
N ASN A 208 -17.20 -0.80 2.37
CA ASN A 208 -17.92 -0.17 3.47
C ASN A 208 -18.53 -1.29 4.32
N ALA A 209 -17.92 -1.63 5.45
CA ALA A 209 -18.39 -2.62 6.40
C ALA A 209 -18.49 -1.98 7.79
N LYS A 210 -19.72 -1.71 8.25
CA LYS A 210 -19.98 -0.97 9.49
C LYS A 210 -19.25 -1.60 10.68
N SER A 211 -18.33 -0.85 11.29
CA SER A 211 -17.62 -1.17 12.54
C SER A 211 -16.73 -2.43 12.58
N VAL A 212 -16.57 -3.17 11.49
CA VAL A 212 -15.80 -4.42 11.45
C VAL A 212 -14.95 -4.49 10.17
N GLY A 213 -13.74 -5.04 10.28
CA GLY A 213 -12.66 -4.70 9.37
C GLY A 213 -12.59 -5.45 8.04
N ILE A 214 -11.92 -4.82 7.06
CA ILE A 214 -11.56 -5.47 5.78
C ILE A 214 -10.06 -5.80 5.79
N THR A 215 -9.70 -7.01 5.37
CA THR A 215 -8.32 -7.49 5.33
C THR A 215 -7.86 -7.73 3.89
N VAL A 216 -6.79 -7.06 3.47
CA VAL A 216 -6.16 -7.23 2.16
C VAL A 216 -4.67 -7.53 2.35
N LYS A 217 -4.22 -8.76 2.07
CA LYS A 217 -2.85 -9.21 2.36
C LYS A 217 -2.14 -9.85 1.17
N ASN A 218 -0.85 -9.60 1.02
CA ASN A 218 0.01 -10.20 -0.01
C ASN A 218 -0.58 -10.05 -1.43
N CYS A 219 -1.23 -8.91 -1.70
CA CYS A 219 -1.94 -8.63 -2.94
C CYS A 219 -1.13 -7.71 -3.87
N SER A 220 -1.25 -7.91 -5.18
CA SER A 220 -0.38 -7.25 -6.16
C SER A 220 -1.14 -6.65 -7.34
N ASN A 221 -0.65 -5.52 -7.84
CA ASN A 221 -1.10 -4.96 -9.12
C ASN A 221 0.06 -4.67 -10.07
N SER A 222 -0.17 -4.99 -11.35
CA SER A 222 0.72 -4.73 -12.49
C SER A 222 -0.04 -4.17 -13.70
N GLY A 223 -1.37 -4.27 -13.73
CA GLY A 223 -2.21 -3.65 -14.75
C GLY A 223 -2.31 -2.13 -14.57
N GLU A 224 -2.45 -1.39 -15.67
CA GLU A 224 -2.69 0.05 -15.62
C GLU A 224 -4.09 0.36 -15.11
N ILE A 225 -4.22 1.38 -14.26
CA ILE A 225 -5.48 1.82 -13.65
C ILE A 225 -5.78 3.27 -14.04
N TYR A 226 -6.92 3.48 -14.70
CA TYR A 226 -7.42 4.78 -15.13
C TYR A 226 -8.74 5.10 -14.41
N GLY A 227 -8.64 5.60 -13.17
CA GLY A 227 -9.79 5.97 -12.35
C GLY A 227 -10.22 7.42 -12.51
N TYR A 228 -11.36 7.77 -11.90
CA TYR A 228 -11.89 9.14 -11.91
C TYR A 228 -11.75 9.85 -10.55
N HIS A 229 -12.18 9.24 -9.44
CA HIS A 229 -11.94 9.79 -8.09
C HIS A 229 -10.94 8.96 -7.25
N GLN A 230 -11.38 7.97 -6.49
CA GLN A 230 -10.48 7.24 -5.57
C GLN A 230 -9.78 6.09 -6.32
N THR A 231 -8.55 6.33 -6.74
CA THR A 231 -7.80 5.43 -7.61
C THR A 231 -6.59 4.89 -6.86
N GLY A 232 -6.47 3.57 -6.72
CA GLY A 232 -5.30 2.97 -6.08
C GLY A 232 -4.87 1.65 -6.69
N GLY A 233 -3.58 1.34 -6.68
CA GLY A 233 -3.06 0.10 -7.27
C GLY A 233 -3.76 -1.16 -6.74
N VAL A 234 -4.00 -1.24 -5.44
CA VAL A 234 -4.61 -2.41 -4.78
C VAL A 234 -6.01 -2.09 -4.25
N ILE A 235 -6.20 -0.96 -3.58
CA ILE A 235 -7.47 -0.52 -3.00
C ILE A 235 -7.88 0.85 -3.56
N GLY A 236 -9.12 0.98 -4.02
CA GLY A 236 -9.69 2.26 -4.45
C GLY A 236 -10.14 3.10 -3.25
N TYR A 237 -11.18 2.65 -2.54
CA TYR A 237 -11.78 3.38 -1.41
C TYR A 237 -12.33 2.49 -0.29
N HIS A 238 -11.74 2.53 0.90
CA HIS A 238 -12.31 1.88 2.09
C HIS A 238 -12.88 2.92 3.07
N THR A 239 -14.05 2.62 3.65
CA THR A 239 -14.77 3.48 4.63
C THR A 239 -14.98 2.83 5.98
N SER A 240 -14.08 1.93 6.36
CA SER A 240 -14.17 1.12 7.57
C SER A 240 -12.77 0.63 7.91
N SER A 241 -12.49 0.43 9.20
CA SER A 241 -11.20 -0.07 9.71
C SER A 241 -10.65 -1.19 8.82
N SER A 242 -9.38 -1.11 8.43
CA SER A 242 -8.85 -2.02 7.41
C SER A 242 -7.37 -2.30 7.63
N THR A 243 -6.96 -3.52 7.32
CA THR A 243 -5.54 -3.94 7.32
C THR A 243 -5.08 -4.22 5.90
N VAL A 244 -4.05 -3.51 5.46
CA VAL A 244 -3.39 -3.66 4.17
C VAL A 244 -1.95 -4.08 4.42
N GLU A 245 -1.58 -5.30 4.07
CA GLU A 245 -0.27 -5.86 4.44
C GLU A 245 0.43 -6.58 3.29
N GLY A 246 1.74 -6.39 3.12
CA GLY A 246 2.52 -7.11 2.10
C GLY A 246 2.09 -6.79 0.66
N CYS A 247 1.35 -5.70 0.46
CA CYS A 247 0.70 -5.36 -0.80
C CYS A 247 1.58 -4.45 -1.66
N TYR A 248 1.64 -4.70 -2.97
CA TYR A 248 2.49 -3.92 -3.86
C TYR A 248 1.87 -3.57 -5.21
N ASN A 249 2.30 -2.44 -5.76
CA ASN A 249 1.90 -1.97 -7.08
C ASN A 249 3.11 -1.71 -7.98
N THR A 250 2.99 -2.16 -9.23
CA THR A 250 3.94 -1.94 -10.34
C THR A 250 3.26 -1.33 -11.57
N GLY A 251 1.93 -1.39 -11.64
CA GLY A 251 1.16 -0.77 -12.72
C GLY A 251 1.01 0.74 -12.54
N LYS A 252 0.87 1.47 -13.64
CA LYS A 252 0.58 2.91 -13.62
C LYS A 252 -0.78 3.18 -12.98
N VAL A 253 -0.88 4.19 -12.12
CA VAL A 253 -2.13 4.65 -11.49
C VAL A 253 -2.42 6.09 -11.88
N GLU A 254 -3.55 6.34 -12.57
CA GLU A 254 -3.97 7.69 -12.96
C GLU A 254 -5.40 8.00 -12.47
N SER A 255 -5.53 9.05 -11.63
CA SER A 255 -6.83 9.59 -11.19
C SER A 255 -7.16 10.87 -11.96
N LYS A 256 -8.22 10.83 -12.78
CA LYS A 256 -8.67 11.95 -13.62
C LYS A 256 -9.26 13.14 -12.82
N TYR A 257 -9.47 13.01 -11.51
CA TYR A 257 -9.94 14.11 -10.65
C TYR A 257 -9.32 14.07 -9.24
N SER A 258 -9.83 13.23 -8.33
CA SER A 258 -9.50 13.33 -6.90
C SER A 258 -8.20 12.63 -6.47
N TYR A 259 -8.28 11.42 -5.89
CA TYR A 259 -7.22 10.86 -5.07
C TYR A 259 -6.48 9.74 -5.80
N ALA A 260 -5.15 9.77 -5.79
CA ALA A 260 -4.32 8.73 -6.38
C ALA A 260 -3.35 8.14 -5.35
N GLY A 261 -3.35 6.83 -5.19
CA GLY A 261 -2.40 6.12 -4.33
C GLY A 261 -1.72 4.98 -5.05
N GLY A 262 -0.44 4.72 -4.81
CA GLY A 262 0.20 3.55 -5.41
C GLY A 262 -0.41 2.25 -4.90
N VAL A 263 -0.78 2.17 -3.62
CA VAL A 263 -1.49 1.00 -3.05
C VAL A 263 -2.95 1.33 -2.75
N VAL A 264 -3.25 2.47 -2.13
CA VAL A 264 -4.57 2.84 -1.61
C VAL A 264 -4.98 4.23 -2.07
N GLY A 265 -6.03 4.35 -2.89
CA GLY A 265 -6.53 5.65 -3.36
C GLY A 265 -7.02 6.54 -2.23
N ARG A 266 -7.92 6.03 -1.39
CA ARG A 266 -8.47 6.77 -0.23
C ARG A 266 -8.86 5.84 0.93
N PHE A 267 -8.61 6.30 2.15
CA PHE A 267 -9.26 5.85 3.37
C PHE A 267 -10.12 6.98 3.96
N CYS A 268 -11.34 6.69 4.39
CA CYS A 268 -12.18 7.62 5.15
C CYS A 268 -13.33 6.83 5.79
N GLY A 269 -13.23 6.54 7.08
CA GLY A 269 -14.28 5.86 7.85
C GLY A 269 -15.64 6.55 7.77
N ASP A 270 -16.65 5.94 8.41
CA ASP A 270 -17.82 6.74 8.81
C ASP A 270 -17.29 7.90 9.68
N LYS A 271 -17.90 9.08 9.55
CA LYS A 271 -17.50 10.21 10.39
C LYS A 271 -17.64 9.82 11.85
N THR A 272 -18.70 9.14 12.28
CA THR A 272 -18.95 8.90 13.72
C THR A 272 -18.13 7.76 14.34
N THR A 273 -17.17 7.15 13.65
CA THR A 273 -16.38 6.01 14.14
C THR A 273 -14.90 6.35 14.34
N ASP A 274 -14.27 5.72 15.35
CA ASP A 274 -12.81 5.76 15.55
C ASP A 274 -12.09 4.74 14.63
N ASP A 275 -12.44 4.77 13.34
CA ASP A 275 -11.92 3.83 12.36
C ASP A 275 -10.40 3.99 12.18
N THR A 276 -9.67 2.87 12.30
CA THR A 276 -8.20 2.84 12.17
C THR A 276 -7.77 2.09 10.91
N PHE A 277 -6.85 2.69 10.16
CA PHE A 277 -6.26 2.12 8.97
C PHE A 277 -4.84 1.63 9.24
N ILE A 278 -4.60 0.33 9.08
CA ILE A 278 -3.29 -0.29 9.25
C ILE A 278 -2.72 -0.58 7.86
N VAL A 279 -1.55 -0.02 7.56
CA VAL A 279 -0.85 -0.22 6.28
C VAL A 279 0.59 -0.62 6.56
N LYS A 280 0.94 -1.87 6.26
CA LYS A 280 2.25 -2.46 6.62
C LYS A 280 2.94 -3.16 5.47
N ASN A 281 4.26 -3.11 5.42
CA ASN A 281 5.07 -3.89 4.46
C ASN A 281 4.64 -3.66 3.00
N CYS A 282 4.24 -2.44 2.64
CA CYS A 282 3.63 -2.10 1.35
C CYS A 282 4.59 -1.34 0.44
N ALA A 283 4.55 -1.60 -0.87
CA ALA A 283 5.50 -1.02 -1.82
C ALA A 283 4.85 -0.49 -3.12
N ASN A 284 5.33 0.62 -3.64
CA ASN A 284 4.94 1.11 -4.96
C ASN A 284 6.14 1.36 -5.88
N TYR A 285 6.08 0.79 -7.07
CA TYR A 285 7.04 0.95 -8.17
C TYR A 285 6.38 1.59 -9.41
N GLY A 286 5.04 1.61 -9.49
CA GLY A 286 4.30 2.20 -10.60
C GLY A 286 4.24 3.72 -10.51
N SER A 287 4.23 4.41 -11.65
CA SER A 287 4.04 5.86 -11.67
C SER A 287 2.61 6.26 -11.31
N ILE A 288 2.48 7.33 -10.53
CA ILE A 288 1.21 7.84 -10.01
C ILE A 288 0.94 9.22 -10.61
N LYS A 289 -0.27 9.42 -11.13
CA LYS A 289 -0.71 10.70 -11.68
C LYS A 289 -2.06 11.13 -11.10
N GLY A 290 -2.10 12.29 -10.44
CA GLY A 290 -3.33 12.87 -9.88
C GLY A 290 -3.69 14.17 -10.60
N ALA A 291 -4.92 14.27 -11.13
CA ALA A 291 -5.31 15.45 -11.91
C ALA A 291 -5.49 16.72 -11.06
N VAL A 292 -6.22 16.61 -9.93
CA VAL A 292 -6.65 17.76 -9.08
C VAL A 292 -6.38 17.52 -7.59
N GLY A 293 -6.73 16.36 -7.04
CA GLY A 293 -6.67 16.08 -5.60
C GLY A 293 -5.30 15.59 -5.09
N GLN A 294 -5.29 15.10 -3.85
CA GLN A 294 -4.08 14.65 -3.15
C GLN A 294 -3.56 13.30 -3.66
N SER A 295 -2.27 13.05 -3.51
CA SER A 295 -1.66 11.78 -3.98
C SER A 295 -0.47 11.32 -3.15
N GLY A 296 -0.27 10.00 -3.07
CA GLY A 296 0.82 9.43 -2.29
C GLY A 296 1.27 8.05 -2.76
N GLY A 297 2.57 7.76 -2.61
CA GLY A 297 3.17 6.51 -3.10
C GLY A 297 2.49 5.26 -2.58
N ILE A 298 1.99 5.28 -1.34
CA ILE A 298 1.26 4.16 -0.74
C ILE A 298 -0.21 4.55 -0.50
N VAL A 299 -0.50 5.67 0.17
CA VAL A 299 -1.89 6.13 0.39
C VAL A 299 -2.09 7.55 -0.13
N GLY A 300 -3.09 7.76 -1.00
CA GLY A 300 -3.43 9.07 -1.53
C GLY A 300 -3.99 10.04 -0.47
N TYR A 301 -4.93 9.57 0.36
CA TYR A 301 -5.56 10.38 1.40
C TYR A 301 -6.17 9.49 2.50
N SER A 302 -5.91 9.83 3.77
CA SER A 302 -6.71 9.41 4.94
C SER A 302 -7.33 10.63 5.62
N ALA A 303 -8.59 10.51 6.05
CA ALA A 303 -9.25 11.47 6.95
C ALA A 303 -9.38 10.96 8.40
N HIS A 304 -8.83 9.78 8.69
CA HIS A 304 -8.97 9.03 9.93
C HIS A 304 -7.61 8.48 10.38
N SER A 305 -7.60 7.84 11.54
CA SER A 305 -6.41 7.29 12.19
C SER A 305 -5.66 6.32 11.27
N LEU A 306 -4.35 6.53 11.09
CA LEU A 306 -3.50 5.72 10.20
C LEU A 306 -2.26 5.21 10.93
N GLN A 307 -1.96 3.93 10.79
CA GLN A 307 -0.75 3.27 11.28
C GLN A 307 0.03 2.72 10.08
N GLY A 308 0.99 3.51 9.60
CA GLY A 308 1.86 3.19 8.47
C GLY A 308 3.21 2.64 8.94
N GLU A 309 3.58 1.43 8.49
CA GLU A 309 4.83 0.78 8.89
C GLU A 309 5.53 0.10 7.69
N TYR A 310 6.85 0.24 7.54
CA TYR A 310 7.62 -0.40 6.46
C TYR A 310 7.00 -0.18 5.05
N CYS A 311 6.66 1.07 4.75
CA CYS A 311 5.96 1.46 3.52
C CYS A 311 6.87 2.29 2.60
N PHE A 312 7.12 1.80 1.38
CA PHE A 312 8.17 2.31 0.50
C PHE A 312 7.68 2.71 -0.90
N ASN A 313 8.02 3.91 -1.34
CA ASN A 313 7.73 4.38 -2.69
C ASN A 313 9.00 4.52 -3.54
N TYR A 314 8.98 3.89 -4.71
CA TYR A 314 10.02 3.93 -5.73
C TYR A 314 9.53 4.48 -7.08
N GLY A 315 8.21 4.65 -7.24
CA GLY A 315 7.59 5.18 -8.46
C GLY A 315 7.39 6.70 -8.40
N ASP A 316 7.55 7.37 -9.54
CA ASP A 316 7.37 8.82 -9.63
C ASP A 316 5.90 9.25 -9.47
N ILE A 317 5.68 10.40 -8.84
CA ILE A 317 4.38 10.98 -8.52
C ILE A 317 4.28 12.39 -9.12
N ASP A 318 3.31 12.60 -10.01
CA ASP A 318 2.88 13.93 -10.49
C ASP A 318 1.42 14.17 -10.08
N SER A 319 1.17 15.12 -9.19
CA SER A 319 -0.19 15.47 -8.80
C SER A 319 -0.40 16.97 -8.61
N ALA A 320 -1.64 17.44 -8.70
CA ALA A 320 -1.94 18.84 -8.46
C ALA A 320 -2.03 19.18 -6.96
N GLY A 321 -2.68 18.34 -6.16
CA GLY A 321 -2.94 18.60 -4.75
C GLY A 321 -1.74 18.31 -3.85
N ASN A 322 -1.98 18.29 -2.53
CA ASN A 322 -0.94 17.92 -1.56
C ASN A 322 -0.41 16.51 -1.87
N THR A 323 0.90 16.40 -2.03
CA THR A 323 1.55 15.20 -2.56
C THR A 323 2.64 14.73 -1.60
N GLY A 324 2.58 13.46 -1.19
CA GLY A 324 3.55 12.84 -0.30
C GLY A 324 4.27 11.69 -1.01
N GLY A 325 5.57 11.52 -0.84
CA GLY A 325 6.26 10.35 -1.41
C GLY A 325 5.69 9.03 -0.92
N VAL A 326 5.24 8.93 0.34
CA VAL A 326 4.56 7.74 0.87
C VAL A 326 3.07 7.99 1.14
N PHE A 327 2.71 9.10 1.82
CA PHE A 327 1.33 9.40 2.21
C PHE A 327 0.90 10.82 1.80
N GLY A 328 -0.11 10.96 0.94
CA GLY A 328 -0.51 12.26 0.38
C GLY A 328 -1.15 13.22 1.37
N SER A 329 -2.08 12.73 2.19
CA SER A 329 -2.57 13.43 3.39
C SER A 329 -3.04 12.44 4.45
N ILE A 330 -2.75 12.69 5.73
CA ILE A 330 -3.08 11.79 6.87
C ILE A 330 -3.46 12.60 8.12
N GLY A 331 -3.77 11.89 9.22
CA GLY A 331 -4.34 12.47 10.43
C GLY A 331 -5.86 12.56 10.35
N SER A 332 -6.53 12.69 11.50
CA SER A 332 -7.99 12.82 11.52
C SER A 332 -8.43 14.23 11.17
N LYS A 333 -9.39 14.34 10.23
CA LYS A 333 -10.14 15.58 9.98
C LYS A 333 -11.25 15.80 11.03
N TYR A 334 -11.57 14.78 11.82
CA TYR A 334 -12.76 14.71 12.65
C TYR A 334 -12.45 14.46 14.14
N THR A 335 -13.39 14.81 15.02
CA THR A 335 -13.12 14.97 16.46
C THR A 335 -13.69 13.82 17.31
N TYR A 336 -12.92 12.73 17.46
CA TYR A 336 -13.28 11.60 18.35
C TYR A 336 -12.19 11.34 19.39
N GLY A 337 -12.61 11.03 20.63
CA GLY A 337 -11.73 10.96 21.81
C GLY A 337 -11.22 12.33 22.30
N THR A 338 -10.64 12.35 23.50
CA THR A 338 -9.88 13.47 24.07
C THR A 338 -8.41 13.06 24.21
N GLY A 339 -7.48 13.96 23.83
CA GLY A 339 -6.06 13.60 23.71
C GLY A 339 -5.74 12.76 22.45
N GLY A 340 -4.45 12.40 22.30
CA GLY A 340 -4.03 11.19 21.59
C GLY A 340 -3.14 11.36 20.36
N VAL A 341 -2.31 10.34 20.11
CA VAL A 341 -1.67 10.10 18.81
C VAL A 341 -2.73 9.61 17.85
N VAL A 342 -2.97 10.35 16.76
CA VAL A 342 -4.01 10.05 15.77
C VAL A 342 -3.43 9.29 14.58
N SER A 343 -2.16 9.46 14.24
CA SER A 343 -1.53 8.64 13.21
C SER A 343 -0.05 8.43 13.50
N THR A 344 0.46 7.27 13.12
CA THR A 344 1.89 6.94 13.20
C THR A 344 2.41 6.55 11.83
N VAL A 345 3.61 7.02 11.51
CA VAL A 345 4.34 6.68 10.29
C VAL A 345 5.74 6.26 10.71
N LYS A 346 6.08 4.98 10.55
CA LYS A 346 7.31 4.37 11.07
C LYS A 346 8.04 3.55 10.02
N TYR A 347 9.35 3.67 9.89
CA TYR A 347 10.15 2.86 8.95
C TYR A 347 9.72 2.99 7.48
N CYS A 348 9.14 4.13 7.10
CA CYS A 348 8.62 4.40 5.77
C CYS A 348 9.59 5.28 4.95
N GLY A 349 9.55 5.21 3.63
CA GLY A 349 10.33 6.17 2.86
C GLY A 349 10.15 6.19 1.35
N ASN A 350 10.82 7.16 0.73
CA ASN A 350 10.62 7.51 -0.67
C ASN A 350 11.94 7.67 -1.44
N GLU A 351 11.94 7.10 -2.64
CA GLU A 351 13.02 7.14 -3.63
C GLU A 351 12.54 7.64 -5.00
N GLY A 352 11.23 7.62 -5.26
CA GLY A 352 10.63 8.18 -6.47
C GLY A 352 10.57 9.71 -6.44
N LYS A 353 10.49 10.37 -7.59
CA LYS A 353 10.28 11.82 -7.66
C LYS A 353 8.86 12.18 -7.21
N VAL A 354 8.73 13.20 -6.36
CA VAL A 354 7.47 13.73 -5.86
C VAL A 354 7.25 15.13 -6.42
N THR A 355 6.20 15.33 -7.22
CA THR A 355 5.84 16.64 -7.79
C THR A 355 4.42 17.01 -7.39
N SER A 356 4.27 18.06 -6.59
CA SER A 356 2.98 18.76 -6.42
C SER A 356 2.96 19.99 -7.33
N ARG A 357 1.98 20.05 -8.24
CA ARG A 357 1.85 21.17 -9.19
C ARG A 357 1.22 22.41 -8.55
N THR A 358 0.34 22.27 -7.55
CA THR A 358 -0.38 23.41 -6.93
C THR A 358 -0.53 23.35 -5.39
N GLY A 359 -0.26 22.20 -4.76
CA GLY A 359 -0.35 21.99 -3.32
C GLY A 359 1.03 21.97 -2.63
N TYR A 360 1.09 21.38 -1.44
CA TYR A 360 2.34 21.15 -0.72
C TYR A 360 2.99 19.82 -1.14
N ALA A 361 4.32 19.76 -1.14
CA ALA A 361 5.09 18.55 -1.45
C ALA A 361 5.88 18.07 -0.22
N GLY A 362 5.81 16.78 0.09
CA GLY A 362 6.58 16.17 1.17
C GLY A 362 7.20 14.84 0.74
N GLY A 363 8.48 14.59 1.05
CA GLY A 363 9.13 13.35 0.67
C GLY A 363 8.56 12.11 1.36
N VAL A 364 8.06 12.22 2.60
CA VAL A 364 7.34 11.11 3.27
C VAL A 364 5.83 11.39 3.31
N VAL A 365 5.43 12.55 3.82
CA VAL A 365 4.03 12.93 4.03
C VAL A 365 3.73 14.30 3.41
N GLY A 366 2.74 14.39 2.52
CA GLY A 366 2.39 15.64 1.85
C GLY A 366 1.71 16.67 2.76
N TYR A 367 0.83 16.21 3.65
CA TYR A 367 0.07 17.05 4.58
C TYR A 367 -0.41 16.22 5.79
N THR A 368 -0.37 16.78 7.00
CA THR A 368 -0.99 16.18 8.21
C THR A 368 -2.10 17.06 8.76
N TYR A 369 -3.30 16.50 8.93
CA TYR A 369 -4.38 17.11 9.70
C TYR A 369 -4.03 17.13 11.19
N GLY A 370 -4.00 18.34 11.76
CA GLY A 370 -4.15 18.58 13.18
C GLY A 370 -5.40 19.42 13.47
N SER A 371 -5.83 19.44 14.73
CA SER A 371 -6.83 20.39 15.22
C SER A 371 -6.22 21.79 15.26
N GLY A 372 -6.69 22.71 14.40
CA GLY A 372 -6.12 24.04 14.29
C GLY A 372 -6.35 24.91 15.54
N THR A 373 -5.45 25.87 15.75
CA THR A 373 -5.54 27.02 16.67
C THR A 373 -5.86 26.72 18.14
N ALA A 374 -4.84 26.81 18.99
CA ALA A 374 -4.90 27.07 20.44
C ALA A 374 -5.69 26.11 21.36
N ALA A 375 -6.43 25.13 20.84
CA ALA A 375 -7.15 24.12 21.63
C ALA A 375 -6.20 23.05 22.21
N VAL A 376 -5.38 23.45 23.19
CA VAL A 376 -4.46 22.59 23.97
C VAL A 376 -5.15 21.32 24.48
N GLU A 377 -6.43 21.43 24.82
CA GLU A 377 -7.29 20.39 25.41
C GLU A 377 -7.42 19.09 24.59
N THR A 378 -7.05 19.08 23.30
CA THR A 378 -7.17 17.86 22.47
C THR A 378 -5.86 17.17 22.14
N ASN A 379 -4.71 17.86 22.15
CA ASN A 379 -3.36 17.30 21.89
C ASN A 379 -3.26 16.30 20.69
N LYS A 380 -4.06 16.48 19.64
CA LYS A 380 -4.15 15.54 18.51
C LYS A 380 -3.05 15.77 17.48
N HIS A 381 -2.33 14.69 17.18
CA HIS A 381 -1.13 14.78 16.36
C HIS A 381 -0.80 13.51 15.58
N VAL A 382 0.12 13.68 14.63
CA VAL A 382 0.78 12.62 13.86
C VAL A 382 2.20 12.47 14.37
N GLU A 383 2.68 11.24 14.48
CA GLU A 383 4.09 10.95 14.79
C GLU A 383 4.77 10.32 13.57
N ILE A 384 5.91 10.89 13.16
CA ILE A 384 6.76 10.41 12.07
C ILE A 384 8.11 10.01 12.67
N TYR A 385 8.46 8.73 12.59
CA TYR A 385 9.66 8.17 13.21
C TYR A 385 10.42 7.29 12.22
N TYR A 386 11.76 7.35 12.22
CA TYR A 386 12.59 6.46 11.39
C TYR A 386 12.12 6.43 9.93
N CYS A 387 11.86 7.60 9.35
CA CYS A 387 11.39 7.71 7.96
C CYS A 387 12.40 8.43 7.09
N TYR A 388 12.43 8.14 5.79
CA TYR A 388 13.44 8.72 4.90
C TYR A 388 12.91 9.22 3.56
N ASN A 389 13.62 10.18 2.96
CA ASN A 389 13.45 10.58 1.57
C ASN A 389 14.80 10.76 0.87
N VAL A 390 15.02 10.00 -0.20
CA VAL A 390 16.13 10.21 -1.16
C VAL A 390 15.64 10.60 -2.57
N GLY A 391 14.32 10.57 -2.82
CA GLY A 391 13.71 11.06 -4.06
C GLY A 391 13.66 12.59 -4.14
N GLU A 392 13.67 13.15 -5.36
CA GLU A 392 13.50 14.60 -5.56
C GLU A 392 12.08 15.04 -5.18
N VAL A 393 11.94 16.14 -4.43
CA VAL A 393 10.64 16.69 -3.97
C VAL A 393 10.44 18.10 -4.52
N VAL A 394 9.37 18.31 -5.29
CA VAL A 394 9.09 19.56 -6.00
C VAL A 394 7.69 20.07 -5.67
N ALA A 395 7.57 21.33 -5.23
CA ALA A 395 6.32 22.09 -5.25
C ALA A 395 6.42 23.19 -6.32
N ALA A 396 5.59 23.13 -7.37
CA ALA A 396 5.83 23.89 -8.60
C ALA A 396 5.12 25.27 -8.68
N THR A 397 4.19 25.57 -7.78
CA THR A 397 3.48 26.86 -7.73
C THR A 397 4.12 27.79 -6.71
N ALA A 398 4.28 29.09 -7.03
CA ALA A 398 4.78 30.12 -6.12
C ALA A 398 4.05 30.12 -4.76
N GLY A 399 4.77 30.39 -3.67
CA GLY A 399 4.20 30.34 -2.31
C GLY A 399 3.86 28.93 -1.81
N LYS A 400 4.34 27.86 -2.45
CA LYS A 400 4.12 26.47 -2.00
C LYS A 400 5.39 25.83 -1.43
N ILE A 401 5.23 25.27 -0.24
CA ILE A 401 6.28 24.57 0.51
C ILE A 401 6.55 23.20 -0.09
N ALA A 402 7.84 22.90 -0.27
CA ALA A 402 8.37 21.56 -0.47
C ALA A 402 9.27 21.17 0.72
N SER A 403 9.18 19.91 1.15
CA SER A 403 9.83 19.42 2.36
C SER A 403 10.38 18.00 2.18
N GLY A 404 11.57 17.73 2.68
CA GLY A 404 12.18 16.38 2.66
C GLY A 404 11.35 15.33 3.38
N ILE A 405 10.73 15.66 4.52
CA ILE A 405 9.89 14.72 5.30
C ILE A 405 8.40 15.05 5.23
N LEU A 406 7.99 16.23 5.74
CA LEU A 406 6.58 16.61 5.91
C LEU A 406 6.27 17.94 5.22
N GLY A 407 5.43 17.92 4.18
CA GLY A 407 5.11 19.09 3.35
C GLY A 407 4.35 20.20 4.07
N TYR A 408 3.35 19.86 4.90
CA TYR A 408 2.61 20.83 5.71
C TYR A 408 1.92 20.18 6.92
N VAL A 409 1.81 20.93 8.01
CA VAL A 409 1.22 20.53 9.31
C VAL A 409 0.34 21.66 9.86
N ASN A 410 -0.56 21.41 10.81
CA ASN A 410 -1.32 22.48 11.50
C ASN A 410 -1.64 22.20 12.98
N SER A 411 -0.72 21.57 13.71
CA SER A 411 -0.77 21.30 15.16
C SER A 411 0.63 21.40 15.77
N SER A 412 0.74 21.90 17.00
CA SER A 412 2.01 22.03 17.74
C SER A 412 2.61 20.67 18.18
N ALA A 413 1.79 19.63 18.23
CA ALA A 413 2.13 18.35 18.86
C ALA A 413 2.63 17.26 17.90
N VAL A 414 2.72 17.55 16.59
CA VAL A 414 3.31 16.60 15.60
C VAL A 414 4.77 16.31 15.94
N LYS A 415 5.19 15.06 15.78
CA LYS A 415 6.57 14.64 16.05
C LYS A 415 7.25 14.20 14.77
N ILE A 416 8.51 14.60 14.57
CA ILE A 416 9.36 14.18 13.46
C ILE A 416 10.73 13.86 14.06
N GLN A 417 11.05 12.58 14.22
CA GLN A 417 12.28 12.17 14.93
C GLN A 417 12.98 11.00 14.25
N ASN A 418 14.32 10.97 14.34
CA ASN A 418 15.15 9.92 13.73
C ASN A 418 14.93 9.76 12.21
N CYS A 419 14.48 10.82 11.52
CA CYS A 419 14.18 10.79 10.09
C CYS A 419 15.35 11.32 9.25
N PHE A 420 15.48 10.85 8.00
CA PHE A 420 16.57 11.23 7.08
C PHE A 420 16.05 11.91 5.80
N SER A 421 16.47 13.15 5.57
CA SER A 421 16.25 13.86 4.30
C SER A 421 17.54 13.93 3.49
N GLY A 422 17.59 13.26 2.34
CA GLY A 422 18.73 13.31 1.41
C GLY A 422 18.39 13.59 -0.05
N GLY A 423 17.11 13.50 -0.44
CA GLY A 423 16.66 13.85 -1.78
C GLY A 423 16.57 15.37 -1.98
N LYS A 424 16.94 15.85 -3.17
CA LYS A 424 16.87 17.29 -3.51
C LYS A 424 15.43 17.82 -3.36
N VAL A 425 15.27 18.90 -2.62
CA VAL A 425 14.01 19.61 -2.44
C VAL A 425 13.99 20.86 -3.31
N THR A 426 12.84 21.24 -3.85
CA THR A 426 12.65 22.47 -4.63
C THR A 426 11.25 23.00 -4.32
N ALA A 427 11.18 24.09 -3.55
CA ALA A 427 9.93 24.77 -3.22
C ALA A 427 9.47 25.68 -4.37
N GLY A 428 8.26 26.21 -4.24
CA GLY A 428 7.72 27.20 -5.15
C GLY A 428 8.45 28.53 -5.06
N GLU A 429 8.41 29.30 -6.15
CA GLU A 429 8.99 30.64 -6.21
C GLU A 429 8.56 31.51 -5.00
N GLY A 430 9.53 32.23 -4.43
CA GLY A 430 9.36 33.05 -3.22
C GLY A 430 9.53 32.32 -1.88
N ILE A 431 9.65 30.99 -1.86
CA ILE A 431 9.77 30.18 -0.64
C ILE A 431 11.04 29.32 -0.67
N LYS A 432 11.71 29.15 0.48
CA LYS A 432 12.88 28.27 0.64
C LYS A 432 12.52 26.77 0.58
N SER A 433 13.50 25.94 0.28
CA SER A 433 13.41 24.49 0.40
C SER A 433 13.72 24.02 1.83
N TYR A 434 12.94 23.08 2.35
CA TYR A 434 13.10 22.56 3.71
C TYR A 434 13.47 21.09 3.69
N ALA A 435 14.42 20.66 4.52
CA ALA A 435 14.61 19.23 4.80
C ALA A 435 13.49 18.69 5.70
N ILE A 436 13.09 19.52 6.68
CA ILE A 436 12.00 19.31 7.62
C ILE A 436 11.29 20.66 7.74
N TYR A 437 9.97 20.68 7.53
CA TYR A 437 9.15 21.89 7.63
C TYR A 437 8.20 21.81 8.84
N TRP A 438 7.89 22.98 9.40
CA TRP A 438 6.96 23.14 10.50
C TRP A 438 6.12 24.42 10.36
N ASN A 439 4.86 24.39 10.81
CA ASN A 439 3.91 25.47 10.50
C ASN A 439 4.02 26.69 11.42
N ASN A 440 4.23 27.83 10.78
CA ASN A 440 3.82 29.21 11.12
C ASN A 440 2.72 29.40 12.19
N ALA A 441 1.63 28.64 12.13
CA ALA A 441 0.48 28.81 13.04
C ALA A 441 0.69 28.29 14.48
N CYS A 442 1.80 27.61 14.78
CA CYS A 442 2.04 26.96 16.07
C CYS A 442 3.54 26.72 16.34
N LYS A 443 4.08 27.16 17.48
CA LYS A 443 5.44 26.78 17.89
C LYS A 443 5.55 25.25 18.02
N ALA A 444 6.65 24.66 17.59
CA ALA A 444 7.00 23.28 17.93
C ALA A 444 7.52 23.21 19.36
N ASP A 445 7.08 22.21 20.14
CA ASP A 445 7.80 21.88 21.37
C ASP A 445 9.18 21.33 21.01
N GLU A 446 10.23 21.79 21.66
CA GLU A 446 11.62 21.50 21.27
C GLU A 446 11.97 20.00 21.36
N GLY A 447 11.22 19.22 22.16
CA GLY A 447 11.33 17.75 22.21
C GLY A 447 10.58 16.99 21.12
N ASN A 448 9.76 17.66 20.28
CA ASN A 448 8.97 17.00 19.23
C ASN A 448 9.77 16.78 17.94
N ILE A 449 10.77 17.63 17.65
CA ILE A 449 11.66 17.55 16.49
C ILE A 449 13.08 17.30 16.98
N LYS A 450 13.63 16.10 16.76
CA LYS A 450 14.98 15.72 17.25
C LYS A 450 15.59 14.54 16.50
N ASP A 451 16.87 14.30 16.69
CA ASP A 451 17.61 13.13 16.19
C ASP A 451 17.58 12.99 14.65
N ASN A 452 17.18 14.03 13.91
CA ASN A 452 16.99 13.95 12.46
C ASN A 452 18.30 14.21 11.70
N MET A 453 18.43 13.56 10.54
CA MET A 453 19.60 13.60 9.67
C MET A 453 19.28 14.32 8.36
N ILE A 454 20.17 15.21 7.90
CA ILE A 454 19.97 16.01 6.68
C ILE A 454 21.22 15.92 5.81
N LEU A 455 21.08 15.51 4.54
CA LEU A 455 22.18 15.55 3.59
C LEU A 455 22.47 16.99 3.17
N GLU A 456 23.73 17.37 3.27
CA GLU A 456 24.28 18.63 2.77
C GLU A 456 23.83 18.89 1.32
N GLY A 457 23.27 20.08 1.07
CA GLY A 457 22.79 20.49 -0.24
C GLY A 457 21.45 19.87 -0.69
N CYS A 458 20.76 19.07 0.14
CA CYS A 458 19.43 18.58 -0.23
C CYS A 458 18.33 19.64 -0.11
N ALA A 459 18.49 20.61 0.79
CA ALA A 459 17.56 21.73 1.04
C ALA A 459 18.28 22.89 1.77
N ASP A 460 17.69 24.08 1.79
CA ASP A 460 18.31 25.32 2.33
C ASP A 460 18.39 25.36 3.86
N PHE A 461 17.43 24.73 4.54
CA PHE A 461 17.31 24.64 6.01
C PHE A 461 17.46 25.98 6.77
N ALA A 462 16.46 26.85 6.62
CA ALA A 462 16.28 28.06 7.44
C ALA A 462 14.98 27.99 8.26
N SER A 463 14.77 28.99 9.13
CA SER A 463 13.66 29.07 10.09
C SER A 463 12.26 29.15 9.47
N GLN A 464 11.25 29.08 10.35
CA GLN A 464 9.83 29.34 10.07
C GLN A 464 9.59 30.63 9.26
N GLU A 465 9.22 30.46 7.98
CA GLU A 465 8.73 31.51 7.08
C GLU A 465 7.27 31.24 6.72
N SER A 466 6.46 32.30 6.72
CA SER A 466 5.06 32.23 6.30
C SER A 466 4.91 31.77 4.83
N PRO A 467 3.71 31.37 4.39
CA PRO A 467 3.43 31.15 2.97
C PRO A 467 3.48 32.43 2.10
N ASP A 468 3.67 33.61 2.72
CA ASP A 468 3.88 34.92 2.08
C ASP A 468 5.31 35.48 2.26
N GLY A 469 6.24 34.69 2.81
CA GLY A 469 7.65 35.07 3.00
C GLY A 469 7.93 35.97 4.20
N THR A 470 6.94 36.31 5.02
CA THR A 470 7.16 37.02 6.29
C THR A 470 7.74 36.08 7.37
N LYS A 471 8.72 36.60 8.12
CA LYS A 471 9.41 35.87 9.19
C LYS A 471 8.67 36.06 10.52
N ILE A 472 8.37 34.97 11.21
CA ILE A 472 7.45 34.98 12.37
C ILE A 472 7.96 34.24 13.62
N ALA A 473 9.15 33.65 13.57
CA ALA A 473 9.92 33.26 14.75
C ALA A 473 11.42 33.49 14.55
N GLU A 474 12.19 33.30 15.63
CA GLU A 474 13.64 33.40 15.59
C GLU A 474 14.30 32.34 14.69
N ASP A 475 15.55 32.59 14.30
CA ASP A 475 16.39 31.59 13.66
C ASP A 475 16.67 30.41 14.61
N TYR A 476 15.94 29.31 14.43
CA TYR A 476 16.22 28.03 15.08
C TYR A 476 17.57 27.40 14.64
N THR A 477 18.28 28.03 13.71
CA THR A 477 19.69 27.79 13.37
C THR A 477 20.67 28.50 14.33
N LYS A 478 20.19 29.23 15.37
CA LYS A 478 21.01 29.69 16.50
C LYS A 478 21.79 28.50 17.11
N ALA A 479 23.08 28.71 17.34
CA ALA A 479 23.94 27.71 17.98
C ALA A 479 23.39 27.32 19.37
N GLY A 480 23.32 26.01 19.63
CA GLY A 480 22.77 25.43 20.86
C GLY A 480 21.43 24.71 20.72
N ASN A 481 20.78 24.78 19.55
CA ASN A 481 19.58 23.97 19.26
C ASN A 481 19.94 22.54 18.85
N THR A 482 19.69 21.56 19.73
CA THR A 482 20.05 20.14 19.54
C THR A 482 19.08 19.36 18.64
N ALA A 483 18.01 19.98 18.16
CA ALA A 483 16.99 19.32 17.32
C ALA A 483 17.53 18.82 15.96
N ILE A 484 18.63 19.40 15.46
CA ILE A 484 19.17 19.19 14.10
C ILE A 484 20.71 19.02 14.14
N GLU A 485 21.22 18.15 15.01
CA GLU A 485 22.68 17.95 15.18
C GLU A 485 23.36 17.24 14.01
N ASN A 486 22.62 16.46 13.21
CA ASN A 486 23.20 15.49 12.26
C ASN A 486 23.15 15.98 10.80
N ALA A 487 23.94 17.02 10.50
CA ALA A 487 24.31 17.34 9.12
C ALA A 487 25.18 16.20 8.54
N VAL A 488 24.71 15.58 7.46
CA VAL A 488 25.35 14.47 6.76
C VAL A 488 26.13 15.02 5.56
N PRO A 489 27.46 14.92 5.51
CA PRO A 489 28.25 15.43 4.38
C PRO A 489 27.86 14.79 3.06
N ALA A 490 27.73 15.57 1.99
CA ALA A 490 27.31 15.08 0.68
C ALA A 490 28.26 13.98 0.14
N ALA A 491 29.54 14.10 0.49
CA ALA A 491 30.59 13.15 0.09
C ALA A 491 30.36 11.71 0.56
N ILE A 492 29.72 11.48 1.72
CA ILE A 492 29.56 10.12 2.26
C ILE A 492 28.36 9.37 1.66
N ALA A 493 27.49 10.04 0.90
CA ALA A 493 26.25 9.49 0.34
C ALA A 493 26.45 8.20 -0.49
N ALA A 494 27.51 8.14 -1.30
CA ALA A 494 27.80 7.03 -2.22
C ALA A 494 28.78 5.98 -1.66
N THR A 495 29.24 6.13 -0.41
CA THR A 495 30.40 5.40 0.15
C THR A 495 30.05 4.14 0.93
N GLY A 496 28.78 3.91 1.23
CA GLY A 496 28.34 2.90 2.20
C GLY A 496 28.28 3.41 3.65
N GLU A 497 29.05 4.44 4.01
CA GLU A 497 29.05 5.01 5.37
C GLU A 497 27.66 5.46 5.82
N LEU A 498 26.97 6.20 4.95
CA LEU A 498 25.61 6.68 5.23
C LEU A 498 24.63 5.52 5.42
N THR A 499 24.68 4.52 4.55
CA THR A 499 23.84 3.31 4.65
C THR A 499 24.06 2.56 5.96
N TYR A 500 25.32 2.38 6.36
CA TYR A 500 25.69 1.72 7.62
C TYR A 500 25.30 2.54 8.87
N LYS A 501 25.40 3.88 8.81
CA LYS A 501 24.93 4.78 9.87
C LYS A 501 23.40 4.77 9.98
N LEU A 502 22.68 4.73 8.87
CA LEU A 502 21.22 4.65 8.86
C LEU A 502 20.70 3.33 9.43
N ASN A 503 21.32 2.18 9.10
CA ASN A 503 20.93 0.89 9.70
C ASN A 503 21.15 0.87 11.23
N GLN A 504 22.22 1.49 11.72
CA GLN A 504 22.41 1.67 13.17
C GLN A 504 21.35 2.58 13.79
N ALA A 505 21.06 3.73 13.18
CA ALA A 505 20.04 4.66 13.66
C ALA A 505 18.62 4.06 13.66
N PHE A 506 18.32 3.19 12.69
CA PHE A 506 17.04 2.46 12.58
C PHE A 506 17.04 1.13 13.34
N GLY A 507 18.15 0.77 14.01
CA GLY A 507 18.32 -0.49 14.74
C GLY A 507 18.13 -1.77 13.90
N SER A 508 18.22 -1.67 12.57
CA SER A 508 17.80 -2.74 11.64
C SER A 508 18.43 -2.60 10.25
N ASP A 509 18.70 -3.73 9.60
CA ASP A 509 19.33 -3.80 8.26
C ASP A 509 18.33 -3.54 7.10
N VAL A 510 17.63 -2.41 7.20
CA VAL A 510 16.59 -1.97 6.25
C VAL A 510 17.20 -1.30 5.01
N PHE A 511 18.26 -0.50 5.18
CA PHE A 511 18.96 0.15 4.06
C PHE A 511 20.05 -0.73 3.48
N ARG A 512 20.21 -0.57 2.16
CA ARG A 512 21.09 -1.28 1.24
C ARG A 512 21.73 -0.28 0.30
N GLN A 513 22.91 -0.60 -0.20
CA GLN A 513 23.63 0.21 -1.17
C GLN A 513 24.71 -0.62 -1.85
N THR A 514 24.53 -0.90 -3.14
CA THR A 514 25.53 -1.57 -3.97
C THR A 514 26.64 -0.58 -4.29
N LEU A 515 27.81 -0.72 -3.65
CA LEU A 515 28.88 0.27 -3.70
C LEU A 515 29.39 0.45 -5.14
N GLY A 516 29.62 1.71 -5.53
CA GLY A 516 29.98 2.08 -6.91
C GLY A 516 28.81 2.03 -7.92
N THR A 517 27.62 1.58 -7.52
CA THR A 517 26.40 1.57 -8.37
C THR A 517 25.32 2.48 -7.82
N ASP A 518 24.94 2.28 -6.55
CA ASP A 518 23.84 2.98 -5.90
C ASP A 518 24.35 4.29 -5.27
N LYS A 519 23.94 5.43 -5.85
CA LYS A 519 24.41 6.78 -5.45
C LYS A 519 23.95 7.25 -4.07
N MET A 520 22.92 6.59 -3.53
CA MET A 520 22.27 6.86 -2.25
C MET A 520 21.91 5.52 -1.58
N PRO A 521 21.66 5.50 -0.26
CA PRO A 521 20.98 4.40 0.41
C PRO A 521 19.61 4.12 -0.24
N THR A 522 19.22 2.85 -0.29
CA THR A 522 17.92 2.38 -0.81
C THR A 522 17.39 1.23 0.05
N THR A 523 16.08 0.98 0.09
CA THR A 523 15.50 -0.22 0.73
C THR A 523 15.21 -1.34 -0.27
N LYS A 524 15.54 -1.16 -1.55
CA LYS A 524 15.40 -2.18 -2.58
C LYS A 524 16.24 -3.43 -2.24
N THR A 525 15.58 -4.57 -2.11
CA THR A 525 16.21 -5.88 -1.80
C THR A 525 17.15 -6.38 -2.90
N SER A 526 17.09 -5.81 -4.11
CA SER A 526 18.07 -6.03 -5.18
C SER A 526 19.46 -5.47 -4.89
N SER A 527 19.56 -4.52 -3.95
CA SER A 527 20.82 -3.91 -3.54
C SER A 527 21.43 -4.63 -2.33
N LYS A 528 22.77 -4.63 -2.28
CA LYS A 528 23.54 -5.33 -1.24
C LYS A 528 23.49 -4.59 0.11
N LEU A 529 23.60 -5.33 1.22
CA LEU A 529 23.86 -4.72 2.53
C LEU A 529 25.28 -4.15 2.59
N VAL A 530 25.51 -3.22 3.53
CA VAL A 530 26.82 -2.63 3.80
C VAL A 530 27.24 -2.98 5.22
N LYS A 531 28.46 -3.51 5.37
CA LYS A 531 29.11 -3.77 6.67
C LYS A 531 30.38 -2.93 6.80
N LEU A 532 30.75 -2.63 8.03
CA LEU A 532 32.06 -2.06 8.38
C LEU A 532 33.01 -3.21 8.72
N VAL A 533 34.06 -3.39 7.93
CA VAL A 533 35.09 -4.42 8.11
C VAL A 533 36.46 -3.76 8.00
N ASP A 534 37.34 -3.96 8.97
CA ASP A 534 38.69 -3.38 9.04
C ASP A 534 38.74 -1.86 8.76
N GLY A 535 37.76 -1.13 9.29
CA GLY A 535 37.61 0.32 9.10
C GLY A 535 37.10 0.76 7.72
N LYS A 536 36.67 -0.18 6.87
CA LYS A 536 36.16 0.09 5.51
C LYS A 536 34.71 -0.35 5.35
N TYR A 537 33.93 0.45 4.66
CA TYR A 537 32.60 0.07 4.21
C TYR A 537 32.70 -0.86 3.01
N VAL A 538 32.16 -2.06 3.16
CA VAL A 538 32.16 -3.12 2.14
C VAL A 538 30.76 -3.65 1.94
N ASN A 539 30.47 -4.16 0.74
CA ASN A 539 29.24 -4.92 0.57
C ASN A 539 29.36 -6.30 1.21
N ASP A 540 28.26 -6.72 1.83
CA ASP A 540 28.14 -8.05 2.40
C ASP A 540 27.85 -9.09 1.31
N ASP A 541 28.90 -9.78 0.86
CA ASP A 541 28.82 -10.90 -0.08
C ASP A 541 28.86 -12.27 0.63
N SER A 542 28.68 -12.30 1.96
CA SER A 542 28.64 -13.56 2.71
C SER A 542 27.37 -14.37 2.44
N GLN A 543 27.52 -15.69 2.30
CA GLN A 543 26.38 -16.61 2.24
C GLN A 543 25.73 -16.71 3.63
N PRO A 544 24.39 -16.79 3.74
CA PRO A 544 23.70 -16.75 5.02
C PRO A 544 24.02 -17.96 5.89
N THR A 545 24.59 -17.73 7.07
CA THR A 545 24.72 -18.74 8.12
C THR A 545 23.35 -19.07 8.70
N PRO A 546 22.93 -20.35 8.79
CA PRO A 546 21.65 -20.72 9.39
C PRO A 546 21.58 -20.31 10.88
N PRO A 547 20.50 -19.64 11.33
CA PRO A 547 20.35 -19.26 12.74
C PRO A 547 19.82 -20.43 13.59
N THR A 548 20.07 -20.39 14.90
CA THR A 548 19.82 -21.51 15.82
C THR A 548 18.35 -21.55 16.28
N PRO A 549 17.58 -22.62 16.01
CA PRO A 549 16.11 -22.62 16.07
C PRO A 549 15.54 -22.38 17.47
N VAL A 550 14.52 -21.51 17.59
CA VAL A 550 13.90 -21.14 18.88
C VAL A 550 12.38 -20.95 18.79
N PRO A 551 11.60 -21.56 19.71
CA PRO A 551 10.15 -21.38 19.86
C PRO A 551 9.80 -20.19 20.78
N THR A 552 8.61 -19.57 20.73
CA THR A 552 7.47 -19.64 19.79
C THR A 552 6.66 -18.33 19.94
N GLY A 553 5.86 -17.90 18.95
CA GLY A 553 5.65 -18.53 17.64
C GLY A 553 4.70 -17.77 16.72
N ASP A 554 4.73 -18.23 15.46
CA ASP A 554 3.59 -18.54 14.58
C ASP A 554 2.52 -17.47 14.23
N THR A 555 2.18 -17.22 12.95
CA THR A 555 2.76 -17.70 11.68
C THR A 555 2.30 -16.79 10.51
N ALA A 556 3.21 -16.35 9.63
CA ALA A 556 2.86 -15.70 8.34
C ALA A 556 4.02 -15.67 7.29
N VAL A 557 4.49 -16.84 6.87
CA VAL A 557 5.25 -17.15 5.63
C VAL A 557 6.04 -16.02 4.91
N TYR A 558 7.34 -15.94 5.23
CA TYR A 558 8.46 -15.76 4.30
C TYR A 558 8.23 -15.13 2.90
N VAL A 559 8.34 -13.80 2.81
CA VAL A 559 9.07 -13.12 1.70
C VAL A 559 10.07 -12.10 2.28
N ALA A 560 10.82 -12.54 3.28
CA ALA A 560 11.96 -11.83 3.84
C ALA A 560 13.07 -12.85 4.12
N VAL A 561 14.28 -12.60 3.62
CA VAL A 561 15.48 -13.40 3.92
C VAL A 561 16.33 -12.62 4.91
N ALA A 562 16.86 -13.33 5.92
CA ALA A 562 17.78 -12.86 6.97
C ALA A 562 17.20 -12.13 8.21
N ALA A 563 16.24 -12.76 8.89
CA ALA A 563 15.98 -12.70 10.36
C ALA A 563 14.93 -13.81 10.69
N VAL A 564 14.92 -14.60 11.77
CA VAL A 564 15.63 -14.69 13.08
C VAL A 564 15.74 -16.18 13.49
N ALA A 565 16.69 -16.56 14.37
CA ALA A 565 16.47 -17.61 15.40
C ALA A 565 17.53 -17.58 16.55
N ALA A 566 17.11 -17.33 17.81
CA ALA A 566 17.88 -17.34 19.09
C ALA A 566 16.98 -16.85 20.26
N VAL A 567 17.03 -17.26 21.56
CA VAL A 567 17.67 -18.38 22.31
C VAL A 567 16.65 -18.99 23.31
N ALA A 568 16.37 -20.31 23.30
CA ALA A 568 16.02 -21.23 24.44
C ALA A 568 15.26 -22.50 23.94
N ILE A 569 15.09 -23.63 24.67
CA ILE A 569 15.42 -24.02 26.05
C ILE A 569 16.03 -25.45 26.08
N LEU A 570 17.15 -25.66 26.78
CA LEU A 570 17.36 -26.74 27.80
C LEU A 570 18.80 -26.71 28.33
N GLY A 571 18.96 -27.03 29.61
CA GLY A 571 20.24 -26.92 30.33
C GLY A 571 20.87 -28.25 30.73
N THR A 572 21.96 -28.13 31.52
CA THR A 572 22.67 -29.19 32.24
C THR A 572 23.32 -30.33 31.42
N ALA A 573 24.62 -30.20 31.16
CA ALA A 573 25.57 -31.31 31.26
C ALA A 573 27.04 -30.86 31.45
N LEU A 574 27.82 -31.69 32.15
CA LEU A 574 29.29 -31.81 32.09
C LEU A 574 30.20 -30.64 32.54
N VAL A 575 30.39 -30.61 33.86
CA VAL A 575 31.57 -30.12 34.58
C VAL A 575 32.89 -30.78 34.10
N SER A 576 34.01 -30.09 34.37
CA SER A 576 35.43 -30.52 34.30
C SER A 576 36.17 -30.22 32.97
N LYS A 577 37.47 -29.87 32.96
CA LYS A 577 38.52 -30.06 33.99
C LYS A 577 39.38 -28.80 34.26
N LYS A 578 39.74 -28.62 35.54
CA LYS A 578 41.00 -28.13 36.16
C LYS A 578 41.83 -27.05 35.40
N ARG A 579 42.10 -25.84 35.94
CA ARG A 579 42.70 -25.42 37.25
C ARG A 579 44.23 -25.52 37.31
N ARG A 580 44.92 -24.35 37.34
CA ARG A 580 45.96 -23.88 38.30
C ARG A 580 46.27 -22.38 37.99
N ILE A 581 46.39 -21.45 38.97
CA ILE A 581 47.48 -21.20 39.95
C ILE A 581 48.80 -20.85 39.22
N ALA A 582 49.52 -19.74 39.49
CA ALA A 582 49.42 -18.66 40.50
C ALA A 582 49.50 -17.26 39.80
N GLU A 583 49.61 -16.09 40.45
CA GLU A 583 49.78 -15.74 41.87
C GLU A 583 49.07 -14.41 42.19
#